data_AF-A0A239CZ54-F1
#
_entry.id   AF-A0A239CZ54-F1
#
_cell.length_a   1.000
_cell.length_b   1.000
_cell.length_c   1.000
_cell.angle_alpha   90.00
_cell.angle_beta   90.00
_cell.angle_gamma   90.00
#
_symmetry.space_group_name_H-M   'P 1'
#
loop_
_entity.id
_entity.type
_entity.pdbx_description
1 polymer ?
#
loop_
_entity_poly.entity_id
_entity_poly.type
_entity_poly.pdbx_seq_one_letter_code
_entity_poly.pdbx_strand_id
1 'polypeptide(L)'
;MTDDAPSSPYLRALERARALGRADGLLEAAAGPAGEAVLLGACCHGRGPDGLALLVWDGAGSAPAGVRLNAPAWYADGFRGALAEAERNRRRVPRPRPPSD
;
A
#
# COMPACT_ATOMS: atom_id res chain seq x y z
N MET A 1 -18.73 -25.25 8.96
CA MET A 1 -17.35 -25.45 8.48
C MET A 1 -17.31 -24.79 7.12
N THR A 2 -16.99 -23.49 7.08
CA THR A 2 -17.02 -22.70 5.84
C THR A 2 -15.83 -23.11 4.99
N ASP A 3 -16.15 -23.52 3.77
CA ASP A 3 -15.26 -23.92 2.69
C ASP A 3 -14.24 -22.80 2.43
N ASP A 4 -13.03 -22.94 2.98
CA ASP A 4 -11.90 -22.06 2.75
C ASP A 4 -11.28 -22.48 1.41
N ALA A 5 -11.97 -22.15 0.32
CA ALA A 5 -11.44 -22.39 -1.02
C ALA A 5 -10.06 -21.68 -1.10
N PRO A 6 -8.98 -22.39 -1.48
CA PRO A 6 -7.66 -21.80 -1.47
C PRO A 6 -7.67 -20.57 -2.39
N SER A 7 -7.49 -19.40 -1.79
CA SER A 7 -7.47 -18.15 -2.54
C SER A 7 -6.41 -18.26 -3.64
N SER A 8 -6.85 -17.96 -4.88
CA SER A 8 -6.00 -18.03 -6.07
C SER A 8 -4.64 -17.35 -5.77
N PRO A 9 -3.50 -17.92 -6.19
CA PRO A 9 -2.18 -17.28 -6.11
C PRO A 9 -2.20 -15.80 -6.47
N TYR A 10 -2.99 -15.44 -7.48
CA TYR A 10 -3.18 -14.08 -7.92
C TYR A 10 -3.85 -13.18 -6.87
N LEU A 11 -4.91 -13.67 -6.21
CA LEU A 11 -5.60 -12.92 -5.16
C LEU A 11 -4.70 -12.71 -3.95
N ARG A 12 -3.92 -13.73 -3.57
CA ARG A 12 -2.92 -13.59 -2.49
C ARG A 12 -1.86 -12.55 -2.83
N ALA A 13 -1.36 -12.57 -4.06
CA ALA A 13 -0.41 -11.57 -4.55
C ALA A 13 -1.03 -10.15 -4.54
N LEU A 14 -2.26 -9.99 -5.03
CA LEU A 14 -2.99 -8.72 -5.01
C LEU A 14 -3.14 -8.17 -3.58
N GLU A 15 -3.62 -9.00 -2.66
CA GLU A 15 -3.84 -8.63 -1.25
C GLU A 15 -2.52 -8.26 -0.59
N ARG A 16 -1.47 -9.05 -0.80
CA ARG A 16 -0.13 -8.77 -0.27
C ARG A 16 0.43 -7.45 -0.78
N ALA A 17 0.33 -7.17 -2.09
CA ALA A 17 0.80 -5.90 -2.66
C ALA A 17 0.05 -4.70 -2.07
N ARG A 18 -1.28 -4.79 -1.96
CA ARG A 18 -2.11 -3.74 -1.36
C ARG A 18 -1.80 -3.54 0.12
N ALA A 19 -1.58 -4.62 0.87
CA ALA A 19 -1.23 -4.55 2.29
C ALA A 19 0.11 -3.85 2.50
N LEU A 20 1.13 -4.18 1.71
CA LEU A 20 2.43 -3.49 1.71
C LEU A 20 2.27 -2.00 1.42
N GLY A 21 1.53 -1.67 0.35
CA GLY A 21 1.26 -0.27 0.00
C GLY A 21 0.57 0.49 1.12
N ARG A 22 -0.45 -0.11 1.73
CA ARG A 22 -1.20 0.49 2.84
C ARG A 22 -0.28 0.76 4.05
N ALA A 23 0.58 -0.20 4.41
CA ALA A 23 1.49 -0.04 5.54
C ALA A 23 2.44 1.15 5.33
N ASP A 24 3.07 1.23 4.15
CA ASP A 24 3.98 2.33 3.80
C ASP A 24 3.23 3.67 3.76
N GLY A 25 2.01 3.70 3.22
CA GLY A 25 1.19 4.92 3.16
C GLY A 25 0.73 5.39 4.54
N LEU A 26 0.52 4.49 5.50
CA LEU A 26 0.23 4.86 6.89
C LEU A 26 1.46 5.45 7.59
N LEU A 27 2.64 4.90 7.33
CA LEU A 27 3.91 5.46 7.84
C LEU A 27 4.15 6.87 7.27
N GLU A 28 3.97 7.04 5.97
CA GLU A 28 4.08 8.34 5.30
C GLU A 28 3.06 9.34 5.86
N ALA A 29 1.81 8.92 6.05
CA ALA A 29 0.80 9.76 6.67
C ALA A 29 1.12 10.13 8.13
N ALA A 30 1.82 9.28 8.88
CA ALA A 30 2.23 9.59 10.25
C ALA A 30 3.40 10.59 10.31
N ALA A 31 4.28 10.59 9.30
CA ALA A 31 5.46 11.47 9.23
C ALA A 31 5.11 12.97 9.06
N GLY A 32 3.86 13.29 8.71
CA GLY A 32 3.42 14.67 8.47
C GLY A 32 3.60 15.09 7.00
N PRO A 33 3.34 16.36 6.64
CA PRO A 33 3.40 16.80 5.25
C PRO A 33 4.86 16.87 4.78
N ALA A 34 5.37 15.78 4.21
CA ALA A 34 6.47 15.82 3.26
C ALA A 34 5.93 16.36 1.93
N GLY A 35 6.56 17.41 1.40
CA GLY A 35 6.21 17.97 0.10
C GLY A 35 6.26 16.91 -0.99
N GLU A 36 5.26 16.93 -1.88
CA GLU A 36 5.13 16.16 -3.12
C GLU A 36 5.89 14.83 -3.11
N ALA A 37 5.34 13.83 -2.42
CA ALA A 37 5.89 12.47 -2.39
C ALA A 37 6.06 11.96 -3.83
N VAL A 38 7.30 11.98 -4.30
CA VAL A 38 7.69 11.54 -5.64
C VAL A 38 7.41 10.04 -5.72
N LEU A 39 6.24 9.68 -6.26
CA LEU A 39 5.77 8.30 -6.47
C LEU A 39 6.65 7.49 -7.45
N LEU A 40 7.80 8.01 -7.88
CA LEU A 40 8.59 7.46 -8.99
C LEU A 40 9.97 6.95 -8.59
N GLY A 41 10.37 7.02 -7.32
CA GLY A 41 11.71 6.65 -6.87
C GLY A 41 11.70 5.52 -5.86
N ALA A 42 11.54 4.28 -6.35
CA ALA A 42 11.76 3.02 -5.61
C ALA A 42 10.61 2.55 -4.69
N CYS A 43 9.79 1.64 -5.23
CA CYS A 43 8.73 0.93 -4.54
C CYS A 43 9.24 0.21 -3.26
N CYS A 44 8.42 0.07 -2.21
CA CYS A 44 8.72 -0.71 -1.00
C CYS A 44 10.18 -0.61 -0.48
N HIS A 45 10.54 0.55 0.09
CA HIS A 45 11.84 0.80 0.71
C HIS A 45 13.04 0.66 -0.25
N GLY A 46 13.00 1.29 -1.43
CA GLY A 46 14.16 1.25 -2.33
C GLY A 46 14.15 0.10 -3.34
N ARG A 47 13.11 -0.73 -3.38
CA ARG A 47 13.00 -1.83 -4.35
C ARG A 47 12.52 -1.34 -5.71
N GLY A 48 13.15 -1.86 -6.75
CA GLY A 48 12.61 -1.75 -8.11
C GLY A 48 11.33 -2.58 -8.28
N PRO A 49 10.61 -2.37 -9.39
CA PRO A 49 9.40 -3.13 -9.75
C PRO A 49 9.59 -4.66 -9.68
N ASP A 50 10.75 -5.15 -10.09
CA ASP A 50 11.05 -6.60 -10.10
C ASP A 50 11.23 -7.17 -8.69
N GLY A 51 11.92 -6.42 -7.81
CA GLY A 51 12.07 -6.81 -6.42
C GLY A 51 10.73 -6.82 -5.67
N LEU A 52 9.84 -5.89 -6.00
CA LEU A 52 8.47 -5.89 -5.49
C LEU A 52 7.66 -7.07 -6.02
N ALA A 53 7.74 -7.35 -7.32
CA ALA A 53 7.04 -8.49 -7.93
C ALA A 53 7.48 -9.81 -7.29
N LEU A 54 8.78 -10.04 -7.11
CA LEU A 54 9.31 -11.23 -6.43
C LEU A 54 8.81 -11.33 -4.98
N LEU A 55 8.85 -10.23 -4.22
CA LEU A 55 8.37 -10.20 -2.84
C LEU A 55 6.88 -10.56 -2.75
N VAL A 56 6.06 -10.06 -3.66
CA VAL A 56 4.61 -10.25 -3.62
C VAL A 56 4.22 -11.68 -4.01
N TRP A 57 4.94 -12.29 -4.96
CA TRP A 57 4.68 -13.65 -5.41
C TRP A 57 5.32 -14.73 -4.52
N ASP A 58 6.26 -14.35 -3.67
CA ASP A 58 6.81 -15.24 -2.64
C ASP A 58 5.66 -15.83 -1.79
N GLY A 59 5.62 -17.16 -1.63
CA GLY A 59 4.52 -17.85 -0.96
C GLY A 59 3.15 -17.81 -1.66
N ALA A 60 2.97 -17.05 -2.75
CA ALA A 60 1.76 -17.06 -3.61
C ALA A 60 1.80 -18.22 -4.63
N GLY A 61 3.00 -18.64 -5.03
CA GLY A 61 3.25 -19.69 -6.02
C GLY A 61 4.27 -19.22 -7.05
N SER A 62 4.51 -20.02 -8.10
CA SER A 62 5.36 -19.56 -9.20
C SER A 62 4.71 -18.39 -9.92
N ALA A 63 5.46 -17.30 -10.03
CA ALA A 63 5.03 -16.10 -10.69
C ALA A 63 4.90 -16.34 -12.21
N PRO A 64 3.74 -16.07 -12.85
CA PRO A 64 3.56 -16.28 -14.29
C PRO A 64 4.55 -15.44 -15.11
N ALA A 65 5.12 -15.98 -16.19
CA ALA A 65 6.02 -15.23 -17.07
C ALA A 65 5.39 -13.88 -17.47
N GLY A 66 6.06 -12.75 -17.17
CA GLY A 66 5.51 -11.39 -17.33
C GLY A 66 5.06 -10.68 -16.05
N VAL A 67 5.36 -11.25 -14.88
CA VAL A 67 5.06 -10.79 -13.48
C VAL A 67 5.13 -9.28 -13.19
N ARG A 68 5.85 -8.51 -13.99
CA ARG A 68 6.11 -7.07 -13.76
C ARG A 68 4.84 -6.22 -13.77
N LEU A 69 3.77 -6.69 -14.42
CA LEU A 69 2.74 -5.77 -14.92
C LEU A 69 1.84 -5.18 -13.84
N ASN A 70 1.58 -5.89 -12.73
CA ASN A 70 0.56 -5.44 -11.79
C ASN A 70 1.02 -5.18 -10.35
N ALA A 71 2.13 -5.80 -9.89
CA ALA A 71 2.55 -5.64 -8.50
C ALA A 71 2.83 -4.18 -8.09
N PRO A 72 3.52 -3.35 -8.90
CA PRO A 72 3.69 -1.93 -8.60
C PRO A 72 2.36 -1.16 -8.57
N ALA A 73 1.43 -1.47 -9.47
CA ALA A 73 0.13 -0.80 -9.53
C ALA A 73 -0.74 -1.11 -8.30
N TRP A 74 -0.76 -2.38 -7.85
CA TRP A 74 -1.48 -2.80 -6.65
C TRP A 74 -0.89 -2.22 -5.37
N TYR A 75 0.43 -2.14 -5.29
CA TYR A 75 1.13 -1.44 -4.22
C TYR A 75 0.72 0.05 -4.18
N ALA A 76 0.80 0.74 -5.32
CA ALA A 76 0.43 2.15 -5.42
C ALA A 76 -1.05 2.42 -5.10
N ASP A 77 -1.94 1.48 -5.38
CA ASP A 77 -3.35 1.52 -4.98
C ASP A 77 -3.50 1.48 -3.44
N GLY A 78 -2.86 0.53 -2.77
CA GLY A 78 -2.84 0.43 -1.31
C GLY A 78 -2.27 1.68 -0.63
N PHE A 79 -1.16 2.20 -1.17
CA PHE A 79 -0.48 3.39 -0.67
C PHE A 79 -1.35 4.64 -0.76
N ARG A 80 -1.91 4.93 -1.94
CA ARG A 80 -2.83 6.07 -2.14
C ARG A 80 -4.08 5.93 -1.28
N GLY A 81 -4.59 4.72 -1.11
CA GLY A 81 -5.73 4.43 -0.24
C GLY A 81 -5.48 4.84 1.21
N ALA A 82 -4.31 4.50 1.76
CA ALA A 82 -3.91 4.87 3.12
C ALA A 82 -3.75 6.38 3.29
N LEU A 83 -3.10 7.06 2.35
CA LEU A 83 -2.97 8.53 2.38
C LEU A 83 -4.33 9.23 2.36
N ALA A 84 -5.22 8.80 1.47
CA ALA A 84 -6.56 9.36 1.36
C ALA A 84 -7.39 9.11 2.62
N GLU A 85 -7.24 7.95 3.26
CA GLU A 85 -7.90 7.64 4.53
C GLU A 85 -7.39 8.51 5.67
N ALA A 86 -6.07 8.67 5.80
CA ALA A 86 -5.47 9.54 6.79
C ALA A 86 -5.91 10.99 6.63
N GLU A 87 -5.96 11.50 5.40
CA GLU A 87 -6.44 12.86 5.11
C GLU A 87 -7.92 13.04 5.49
N ARG A 88 -8.78 12.06 5.17
CA ARG A 88 -10.19 12.08 5.61
C ARG A 88 -10.31 12.11 7.13
N ASN A 89 -9.47 11.33 7.83
CA ASN A 89 -9.49 11.28 9.29
C ASN A 89 -9.04 12.60 9.91
N ARG A 90 -7.97 13.23 9.37
CA ARG A 90 -7.52 14.57 9.79
C ARG A 90 -8.61 15.64 9.65
N ARG A 91 -9.38 15.61 8.55
CA ARG A 91 -10.50 16.55 8.34
C ARG A 91 -11.68 16.32 9.30
N ARG A 92 -11.86 15.10 9.78
CA ARG A 92 -12.95 14.73 10.70
C ARG A 92 -12.65 15.09 12.16
N VAL A 93 -11.38 15.19 12.55
CA VAL A 93 -11.02 15.63 13.91
C VAL A 93 -11.28 17.14 14.03
N PRO A 94 -12.23 17.57 14.88
CA PRO A 94 -12.44 18.99 15.13
C PRO A 94 -11.16 19.59 15.71
N ARG A 95 -10.68 20.71 15.15
CA ARG A 95 -9.61 21.47 15.82
C ARG A 95 -10.11 21.87 17.21
N PRO A 96 -9.33 21.64 18.28
CA PRO A 96 -9.68 22.19 19.58
C PRO A 96 -9.85 23.70 19.45
N ARG A 97 -10.96 24.24 19.95
CA ARG A 97 -11.14 25.70 20.01
C ARG A 97 -9.98 26.27 20.84
N PRO A 98 -9.34 27.36 20.40
CA PRO A 98 -8.36 28.04 21.24
C PRO A 98 -9.04 28.45 22.55
N PRO A 99 -8.31 28.47 23.67
CA PRO A 99 -8.87 28.93 24.94
C PRO A 99 -9.38 30.36 24.76
N SER A 100 -10.61 30.60 25.20
CA SER A 100 -11.15 31.95 25.30
C SER A 100 -10.48 32.64 26.49
N ASP A 101 -9.80 33.76 26.24
CA ASP A 101 -9.39 34.72 27.28
C ASP A 101 -10.61 35.43 27.89
#